data_AF-A0A951GMV6-F1
#
_entry.id   AF-A0A951GMV6-F1
#
_cell.length_a   1.000
_cell.length_b   1.000
_cell.length_c   1.000
_cell.angle_alpha   90.00
_cell.angle_beta   90.00
_cell.angle_gamma   90.00
#
_symmetry.space_group_name_H-M   'P 1'
#
loop_
_entity.id
_entity.type
_entity.pdbx_description
1 polymer ?
#
loop_
_entity_poly.entity_id
_entity_poly.type
_entity_poly.pdbx_seq_one_letter_code
_entity_poly.pdbx_strand_id
1 'polypeptide(L)'
;REKLLGRKAAGGFKGIKAGTEITEEVLTEHPRGSWRHIGVQDDTVMAEIETLRREYDAAVGRLQARFDSKVEKLQRGDELPPGVMKMVKVFIAVKRKLQPGDKMAGRHGNKGVVSRVVPVEDMPFLEDGTSVDIVLNPLGVPSRMNVGQILETHLGWACHTLGQQIGNLVEEYRRTGARRDELLTRLRDAYGEEEFRDHVANLDTEQLVELCDNLKKGIPIATPVFDGARMSDIEGMLERAGLDTSGQVTLVDGRTGEPFERKVTVGYIYMLKLHHLVDDKIHARSIGPYSLVTQQPLGGKAQFGGQRFGEMEVWALEAYGAAYTLQEMLTVKSDDVSGRTKVYEAIVREQDNFEAGVPESFNVLVKELKSLGLNVDLDSKAA
;
A
#
# COMPACT_ATOMS: atom_id res chain seq x y z
N ARG A 1 -47.59 -8.41 4.40
CA ARG A 1 -47.99 -9.18 5.61
C ARG A 1 -48.75 -8.26 6.56
N GLU A 2 -48.11 -7.22 7.09
CA GLU A 2 -48.75 -6.24 8.01
C GLU A 2 -50.01 -5.58 7.43
N LYS A 3 -50.00 -5.24 6.13
CA LYS A 3 -51.16 -4.67 5.43
C LYS A 3 -52.29 -5.67 5.11
N LEU A 4 -52.04 -6.98 5.26
CA LEU A 4 -53.01 -8.04 4.97
C LEU A 4 -53.62 -8.65 6.25
N LEU A 5 -52.86 -8.71 7.35
CA LEU A 5 -53.29 -9.30 8.62
C LEU A 5 -54.49 -8.56 9.23
N GLY A 6 -55.50 -9.32 9.69
CA GLY A 6 -56.69 -8.78 10.37
C GLY A 6 -57.67 -8.04 9.44
N ARG A 7 -57.49 -8.13 8.11
CA ARG A 7 -58.38 -7.53 7.13
C ARG A 7 -59.25 -8.58 6.45
N LYS A 8 -60.46 -8.20 6.04
CA LYS A 8 -61.39 -9.08 5.34
C LYS A 8 -61.01 -9.21 3.88
N ALA A 9 -60.88 -10.44 3.39
CA ALA A 9 -60.60 -10.71 1.99
C ALA A 9 -61.81 -10.35 1.10
N ALA A 10 -61.55 -9.73 -0.05
CA ALA A 10 -62.57 -9.50 -1.08
C ALA A 10 -63.05 -10.80 -1.75
N GLY A 11 -62.35 -11.92 -1.50
CA GLY A 11 -62.64 -13.25 -2.03
C GLY A 11 -61.98 -13.52 -3.38
N GLY A 12 -61.96 -14.80 -3.79
CA GLY A 12 -61.63 -15.19 -5.17
C GLY A 12 -60.19 -15.61 -5.44
N PHE A 13 -59.31 -15.69 -4.43
CA PHE A 13 -57.96 -16.21 -4.59
C PHE A 13 -57.77 -17.56 -3.89
N LYS A 14 -57.49 -18.63 -4.66
CA LYS A 14 -57.10 -19.99 -4.22
C LYS A 14 -57.79 -20.52 -2.94
N GLY A 15 -59.12 -20.39 -2.84
CA GLY A 15 -59.90 -20.96 -1.73
C GLY A 15 -60.27 -19.98 -0.61
N ILE A 16 -59.78 -18.74 -0.64
CA ILE A 16 -60.21 -17.68 0.29
C ILE A 16 -61.59 -17.16 -0.14
N LYS A 17 -62.60 -17.36 0.71
CA LYS A 17 -63.97 -16.87 0.50
C LYS A 17 -64.06 -15.37 0.81
N ALA A 18 -65.01 -14.69 0.17
CA ALA A 18 -65.27 -13.29 0.44
C ALA A 18 -65.70 -13.10 1.90
N GLY A 19 -65.08 -12.15 2.60
CA GLY A 19 -65.35 -11.85 4.00
C GLY A 19 -64.54 -12.65 5.02
N THR A 20 -63.72 -13.61 4.59
CA THR A 20 -62.79 -14.33 5.48
C THR A 20 -61.73 -13.38 6.01
N GLU A 21 -61.52 -13.37 7.32
CA GLU A 21 -60.46 -12.60 7.96
C GLU A 21 -59.10 -13.24 7.69
N ILE A 22 -58.15 -12.44 7.21
CA ILE A 22 -56.82 -12.92 6.85
C ILE A 22 -56.00 -13.05 8.15
N THR A 23 -55.99 -14.26 8.70
CA THR A 23 -55.15 -14.64 9.85
C THR A 23 -53.78 -15.13 9.40
N GLU A 24 -52.84 -15.25 10.34
CA GLU A 24 -51.49 -15.76 10.06
C GLU A 24 -51.47 -17.19 9.52
N GLU A 25 -52.42 -18.01 9.96
CA GLU A 25 -52.64 -19.39 9.50
C GLU A 25 -53.00 -19.40 8.00
N VAL A 26 -53.96 -18.56 7.60
CA VAL A 26 -54.40 -18.41 6.19
C VAL A 26 -53.27 -17.91 5.29
N LEU A 27 -52.41 -17.03 5.78
CA LEU A 27 -51.24 -16.57 5.02
C LEU A 27 -50.18 -17.67 4.87
N THR A 28 -50.03 -18.55 5.86
CA THR A 28 -49.02 -19.61 5.86
C THR A 28 -49.39 -20.76 4.92
N GLU A 29 -50.69 -21.00 4.69
CA GLU A 29 -51.19 -21.96 3.69
C GLU A 29 -50.87 -21.58 2.24
N HIS A 30 -50.56 -20.30 1.99
CA HIS A 30 -50.27 -19.80 0.66
C HIS A 30 -48.80 -19.38 0.51
N PRO A 31 -48.14 -19.72 -0.62
CA PRO A 31 -46.80 -19.23 -0.89
C PRO A 31 -46.72 -17.70 -0.83
N ARG A 32 -45.63 -17.17 -0.26
CA ARG A 32 -45.42 -15.72 -0.13
C ARG A 32 -45.57 -14.96 -1.45
N GLY A 33 -45.13 -15.55 -2.56
CA GLY A 33 -45.27 -14.97 -3.90
C GLY A 33 -46.72 -14.82 -4.38
N SER A 34 -47.66 -15.56 -3.78
CA SER A 34 -49.09 -15.46 -4.09
C SER A 34 -49.86 -14.47 -3.23
N TRP A 35 -49.28 -13.96 -2.14
CA TRP A 35 -49.93 -12.99 -1.26
C TRP A 35 -50.27 -11.67 -1.98
N ARG A 36 -49.52 -11.32 -3.03
CA ARG A 36 -49.77 -10.15 -3.89
C ARG A 36 -51.06 -10.22 -4.73
N HIS A 37 -51.68 -11.40 -4.78
CA HIS A 37 -52.93 -11.64 -5.53
C HIS A 37 -54.14 -11.72 -4.59
N ILE A 38 -53.96 -11.56 -3.28
CA ILE A 38 -55.04 -11.53 -2.29
C ILE A 38 -55.64 -10.12 -2.29
N GLY A 39 -56.93 -10.01 -2.62
CA GLY A 39 -57.69 -8.77 -2.50
C GLY A 39 -58.31 -8.61 -1.12
N VAL A 40 -58.39 -7.38 -0.64
CA VAL A 40 -58.97 -6.93 0.64
C VAL A 40 -60.20 -6.08 0.35
N GLN A 41 -61.20 -6.07 1.24
CA GLN A 41 -62.43 -5.29 1.07
C GLN A 41 -62.28 -3.79 1.35
N ASP A 42 -61.21 -3.38 2.02
CA ASP A 42 -60.92 -1.99 2.37
C ASP A 42 -60.24 -1.29 1.19
N ASP A 43 -60.96 -0.36 0.56
CA ASP A 43 -60.52 0.37 -0.64
C ASP A 43 -59.21 1.15 -0.42
N THR A 44 -58.99 1.68 0.79
CA THR A 44 -57.77 2.46 1.10
C THR A 44 -56.54 1.56 1.17
N VAL A 45 -56.67 0.42 1.84
CA VAL A 45 -55.61 -0.59 1.96
C VAL A 45 -55.36 -1.29 0.63
N MET A 46 -56.39 -1.47 -0.20
CA MET A 46 -56.24 -2.01 -1.55
C MET A 46 -55.45 -1.09 -2.46
N ALA A 47 -55.70 0.23 -2.42
CA ALA A 47 -54.92 1.19 -3.19
C ALA A 47 -53.42 1.17 -2.81
N GLU A 48 -53.11 1.00 -1.52
CA GLU A 48 -51.73 0.82 -1.06
C GLU A 48 -51.11 -0.50 -1.55
N ILE A 49 -51.84 -1.61 -1.46
CA ILE A 49 -51.39 -2.94 -1.95
C ILE A 49 -51.15 -2.90 -3.46
N GLU A 50 -52.00 -2.23 -4.22
CA GLU A 50 -51.80 -2.03 -5.67
C GLU A 50 -50.58 -1.19 -5.98
N THR A 51 -50.32 -0.14 -5.18
CA THR A 51 -49.11 0.69 -5.31
C THR A 51 -47.85 -0.13 -5.03
N LEU A 52 -47.83 -0.89 -3.93
CA LEU A 52 -46.73 -1.80 -3.59
C LEU A 52 -46.53 -2.89 -4.63
N ARG A 53 -47.62 -3.40 -5.22
CA ARG A 53 -47.55 -4.37 -6.32
C ARG A 53 -46.91 -3.75 -7.56
N ARG A 54 -47.29 -2.53 -7.95
CA ARG A 54 -46.68 -1.82 -9.08
C ARG A 54 -45.19 -1.55 -8.85
N GLU A 55 -44.81 -1.13 -7.64
CA GLU A 55 -43.39 -0.92 -7.29
C GLU A 55 -42.59 -2.23 -7.32
N TYR A 56 -43.16 -3.31 -6.79
CA TYR A 56 -42.56 -4.63 -6.83
C TYR A 56 -42.39 -5.13 -8.27
N ASP A 57 -43.44 -5.08 -9.09
CA ASP A 57 -43.41 -5.52 -10.48
C ASP A 57 -42.41 -4.66 -11.30
N ALA A 58 -42.34 -3.35 -11.04
CA ALA A 58 -41.32 -2.47 -11.62
C ALA A 58 -39.89 -2.83 -11.16
N ALA A 59 -39.69 -3.16 -9.88
CA ALA A 59 -38.40 -3.60 -9.36
C ALA A 59 -37.96 -4.94 -9.97
N VAL A 60 -38.88 -5.90 -10.11
CA VAL A 60 -38.65 -7.17 -10.81
C VAL A 60 -38.31 -6.92 -12.27
N GLY A 61 -39.04 -6.04 -12.96
CA GLY A 61 -38.74 -5.65 -14.34
C GLY A 61 -37.34 -5.05 -14.50
N ARG A 62 -36.92 -4.16 -13.57
CA ARG A 62 -35.55 -3.62 -13.55
C ARG A 62 -34.49 -4.69 -13.33
N LEU A 63 -34.73 -5.64 -12.43
CA LEU A 63 -33.83 -6.76 -12.18
C LEU A 63 -33.71 -7.67 -13.40
N GLN A 64 -34.82 -7.98 -14.05
CA GLN A 64 -34.84 -8.79 -15.27
C GLN A 64 -34.08 -8.08 -16.40
N ALA A 65 -34.36 -6.81 -16.66
CA ALA A 65 -33.64 -6.04 -17.68
C ALA A 65 -32.12 -5.97 -17.41
N ARG A 66 -31.71 -5.83 -16.14
CA ARG A 66 -30.29 -5.87 -15.77
C ARG A 66 -29.68 -7.26 -15.98
N PHE A 67 -30.43 -8.32 -15.69
CA PHE A 67 -30.01 -9.69 -15.91
C PHE A 67 -29.82 -9.96 -17.41
N ASP A 68 -30.84 -9.64 -18.21
CA ASP A 68 -30.81 -9.82 -19.66
C ASP A 68 -29.65 -9.04 -20.29
N SER A 69 -29.42 -7.79 -19.88
CA SER A 69 -28.28 -6.99 -20.33
C SER A 69 -26.93 -7.61 -19.94
N LYS A 70 -26.80 -8.25 -18.77
CA LYS A 70 -25.57 -8.96 -18.37
C LYS A 70 -25.37 -10.22 -19.20
N VAL A 71 -26.43 -10.99 -19.43
CA VAL A 71 -26.38 -12.21 -20.26
C VAL A 71 -25.96 -11.85 -21.68
N GLU A 72 -26.58 -10.81 -22.27
CA GLU A 72 -26.23 -10.32 -23.59
C GLU A 72 -24.76 -9.90 -23.67
N LYS A 73 -24.27 -9.12 -22.68
CA LYS A 73 -22.86 -8.71 -22.63
C LYS A 73 -21.87 -9.87 -22.47
N LEU A 74 -22.26 -10.94 -21.79
CA LEU A 74 -21.44 -12.15 -21.61
C LEU A 74 -21.46 -13.06 -22.84
N GLN A 75 -22.59 -13.14 -23.55
CA GLN A 75 -22.73 -13.92 -24.77
C GLN A 75 -22.12 -13.21 -25.98
N ARG A 76 -22.12 -11.89 -25.98
CA ARG A 76 -21.44 -11.09 -26.99
C ARG A 76 -19.95 -11.39 -26.91
N GLY A 77 -19.35 -11.74 -28.06
CA GLY A 77 -17.90 -11.88 -28.15
C GLY A 77 -17.18 -10.57 -27.83
N ASP A 78 -15.98 -10.67 -27.27
CA ASP A 78 -15.11 -9.53 -27.06
C ASP A 78 -14.58 -9.00 -28.41
N GLU A 79 -14.44 -7.68 -28.53
CA GLU A 79 -13.78 -7.06 -29.66
C GLU A 79 -12.26 -7.27 -29.53
N LEU A 80 -11.72 -8.13 -30.39
CA LEU A 80 -10.29 -8.43 -30.44
C LEU A 80 -9.60 -7.57 -31.52
N PRO A 81 -8.33 -7.17 -31.30
CA PRO A 81 -7.54 -6.52 -32.34
C PRO A 81 -7.48 -7.38 -33.62
N PRO A 82 -7.36 -6.75 -34.81
CA PRO A 82 -7.30 -7.50 -36.07
C PRO A 82 -6.14 -8.50 -36.07
N GLY A 83 -6.42 -9.74 -36.44
CA GLY A 83 -5.45 -10.85 -36.43
C GLY A 83 -5.36 -11.64 -35.13
N VAL A 84 -6.02 -11.21 -34.04
CA VAL A 84 -6.05 -11.95 -32.77
C VAL A 84 -7.30 -12.83 -32.71
N MET A 85 -7.13 -14.16 -32.70
CA MET A 85 -8.25 -15.10 -32.63
C MET A 85 -8.80 -15.29 -31.22
N LYS A 86 -7.94 -15.27 -30.20
CA LYS A 86 -8.31 -15.45 -28.78
C LYS A 86 -7.29 -14.77 -27.88
N MET A 87 -7.77 -14.13 -26.81
CA MET A 87 -6.92 -13.54 -25.77
C MET A 87 -7.14 -14.28 -24.45
N VAL A 88 -6.06 -14.68 -23.79
CA VAL A 88 -6.11 -15.30 -22.46
C VAL A 88 -5.40 -14.38 -21.47
N LYS A 89 -6.12 -13.92 -20.45
CA LYS A 89 -5.58 -13.06 -19.37
C LYS A 89 -5.40 -13.91 -18.11
N VAL A 90 -4.16 -13.99 -17.62
CA VAL A 90 -3.83 -14.67 -16.37
C VAL A 90 -3.48 -13.62 -15.32
N PHE A 91 -4.23 -13.60 -14.22
CA PHE A 91 -3.95 -12.71 -13.09
C PHE A 91 -3.10 -13.44 -12.05
N ILE A 92 -1.93 -12.88 -11.75
CA ILE A 92 -1.00 -13.42 -10.76
C ILE A 92 -0.97 -12.47 -9.57
N ALA A 93 -1.34 -12.97 -8.39
CA ALA A 93 -1.24 -12.22 -7.14
C ALA A 93 0.06 -12.58 -6.42
N VAL A 94 0.87 -11.58 -6.08
CA VAL A 94 2.15 -11.76 -5.37
C VAL A 94 2.15 -10.92 -4.09
N LYS A 95 2.46 -11.54 -2.96
CA LYS A 95 2.71 -10.82 -1.69
C LYS A 95 4.20 -10.54 -1.56
N ARG A 96 4.59 -9.26 -1.65
CA ARG A 96 5.98 -8.82 -1.52
C ARG A 96 6.29 -8.42 -0.07
N LYS A 97 7.29 -9.05 0.54
CA LYS A 97 7.75 -8.74 1.90
C LYS A 97 8.66 -7.50 1.92
N LEU A 98 8.93 -6.95 3.10
CA LEU A 98 9.94 -5.90 3.27
C LEU A 98 11.33 -6.54 3.22
N GLN A 99 12.27 -5.90 2.53
CA GLN A 99 13.64 -6.38 2.39
C GLN A 99 14.64 -5.23 2.31
N PRO A 100 15.94 -5.48 2.58
CA PRO A 100 17.00 -4.50 2.37
C PRO A 100 16.96 -3.93 0.94
N GLY A 101 17.08 -2.62 0.82
CA GLY A 101 16.95 -1.91 -0.46
C GLY A 101 15.56 -1.34 -0.73
N ASP A 102 14.51 -1.79 -0.03
CA ASP A 102 13.18 -1.18 -0.13
C ASP A 102 13.19 0.25 0.44
N LYS A 103 12.43 1.15 -0.21
CA LYS A 103 12.34 2.55 0.22
C LYS A 103 11.19 2.77 1.19
N MET A 104 11.49 3.37 2.33
CA MET A 104 10.54 3.77 3.36
C MET A 104 10.53 5.30 3.49
N ALA A 105 9.43 5.85 3.99
CA ALA A 105 9.31 7.29 4.26
C ALA A 105 8.45 7.56 5.49
N GLY A 106 8.82 8.58 6.28
CA GLY A 106 7.90 9.16 7.25
C GLY A 106 7.04 10.26 6.62
N ARG A 107 6.08 10.76 7.40
CA ARG A 107 5.15 11.82 6.96
C ARG A 107 5.81 13.20 6.84
N HIS A 108 6.95 13.41 7.51
CA HIS A 108 7.69 14.68 7.56
C HIS A 108 8.79 14.79 6.49
N GLY A 109 8.64 14.08 5.36
CA GLY A 109 9.58 14.14 4.24
C GLY A 109 10.90 13.39 4.45
N ASN A 110 11.11 12.76 5.59
CA ASN A 110 12.23 11.86 5.87
C ASN A 110 12.08 10.57 5.03
N LYS A 111 12.97 10.38 4.06
CA LYS A 111 12.98 9.19 3.19
C LYS A 111 14.27 8.41 3.44
N GLY A 112 14.17 7.10 3.48
CA GLY A 112 15.29 6.21 3.71
C GLY A 112 15.16 4.91 2.91
N VAL A 113 16.26 4.18 2.82
CA VAL A 113 16.30 2.83 2.30
C VAL A 113 16.58 1.90 3.47
N VAL A 114 15.87 0.77 3.56
CA VAL A 114 16.14 -0.25 4.58
C VAL A 114 17.54 -0.80 4.33
N SER A 115 18.45 -0.64 5.29
CA SER A 115 19.83 -1.12 5.18
C SER A 115 19.97 -2.57 5.61
N ARG A 116 19.41 -2.93 6.77
CA ARG A 116 19.52 -4.24 7.38
C ARG A 116 18.26 -4.59 8.16
N VAL A 117 17.88 -5.86 8.13
CA VAL A 117 16.90 -6.45 9.04
C VAL A 117 17.69 -7.26 10.06
N VAL A 118 17.56 -6.92 11.33
CA VAL A 118 18.30 -7.58 12.42
C VAL A 118 17.35 -8.42 13.28
N PRO A 119 17.86 -9.44 13.97
CA PRO A 119 17.12 -10.13 15.02
C PRO A 119 16.69 -9.17 16.14
N VAL A 120 15.63 -9.53 16.87
CA VAL A 120 15.04 -8.66 17.90
C VAL A 120 15.95 -8.52 19.12
N GLU A 121 16.70 -9.57 19.46
CA GLU A 121 17.69 -9.61 20.54
C GLU A 121 18.86 -8.66 20.32
N ASP A 122 19.14 -8.31 19.07
CA ASP A 122 20.21 -7.39 18.67
C ASP A 122 19.77 -5.93 18.73
N MET A 123 18.47 -5.64 18.91
CA MET A 123 17.93 -4.29 18.92
C MET A 123 18.07 -3.64 20.30
N PRO A 124 18.31 -2.32 20.35
CA PRO A 124 18.19 -1.57 21.59
C PRO A 124 16.82 -1.78 22.24
N PHE A 125 16.81 -1.92 23.56
CA PHE A 125 15.59 -2.15 24.32
C PHE A 125 15.47 -1.19 25.52
N LEU A 126 14.23 -1.00 25.95
CA LEU A 126 13.84 -0.17 27.09
C LEU A 126 14.06 -0.94 28.41
N GLU A 127 14.00 -0.26 29.56
CA GLU A 127 14.17 -0.88 30.88
C GLU A 127 13.11 -1.97 31.18
N ASP A 128 11.95 -1.90 30.53
CA ASP A 128 10.87 -2.90 30.62
C ASP A 128 11.11 -4.15 29.75
N GLY A 129 12.20 -4.17 28.97
CA GLY A 129 12.54 -5.24 28.03
C GLY A 129 11.98 -5.05 26.61
N THR A 130 11.21 -3.99 26.36
CA THR A 130 10.61 -3.73 25.05
C THR A 130 11.68 -3.29 24.05
N SER A 131 11.87 -4.06 22.97
CA SER A 131 12.80 -3.73 21.89
C SER A 131 12.26 -2.65 20.95
N VAL A 132 13.13 -1.77 20.46
CA VAL A 132 12.79 -0.79 19.41
C VAL A 132 12.63 -1.49 18.05
N ASP A 133 11.67 -1.05 17.23
CA ASP A 133 11.42 -1.63 15.89
C ASP A 133 12.33 -1.02 14.80
N ILE A 134 12.57 0.29 14.84
CA ILE A 134 13.30 1.04 13.82
C ILE A 134 14.26 2.03 14.47
N VAL A 135 15.52 2.00 14.06
CA VAL A 135 16.54 2.99 14.45
C VAL A 135 16.69 4.02 13.34
N LEU A 136 16.52 5.31 13.66
CA LEU A 136 16.67 6.43 12.74
C LEU A 136 17.89 7.28 13.07
N ASN A 137 18.50 7.88 12.05
CA ASN A 137 19.67 8.76 12.23
C ASN A 137 19.23 10.18 12.64
N PRO A 138 19.67 10.71 13.80
CA PRO A 138 19.29 12.05 14.26
C PRO A 138 19.90 13.19 13.43
N LEU A 139 21.01 12.96 12.72
CA LEU A 139 21.71 14.01 11.97
C LEU A 139 20.87 14.62 10.84
N GLY A 140 19.86 13.90 10.37
CA GLY A 140 18.95 14.37 9.33
C GLY A 140 18.01 15.49 9.79
N VAL A 141 17.72 15.60 11.09
CA VAL A 141 16.73 16.55 11.61
C VAL A 141 17.25 17.98 11.60
N PRO A 142 18.45 18.29 12.16
CA PRO A 142 18.96 19.67 12.15
C PRO A 142 19.21 20.19 10.73
N SER A 143 19.74 19.35 9.85
CA SER A 143 20.07 19.75 8.46
C SER A 143 18.83 20.04 7.61
N ARG A 144 17.71 19.34 7.85
CA ARG A 144 16.47 19.50 7.06
C ARG A 144 15.40 20.34 7.74
N MET A 145 15.64 20.74 8.99
CA MET A 145 14.73 21.55 9.81
C MET A 145 13.30 20.98 9.93
N ASN A 146 13.13 19.67 9.83
CA ASN A 146 11.84 18.99 9.95
C ASN A 146 11.60 18.46 11.37
N VAL A 147 11.57 19.38 12.33
CA VAL A 147 11.42 19.08 13.78
C VAL A 147 10.08 18.41 14.11
N GLY A 148 9.06 18.57 13.26
CA GLY A 148 7.75 17.94 13.45
C GLY A 148 7.79 16.42 13.63
N GLN A 149 8.79 15.73 13.07
CA GLN A 149 8.96 14.29 13.26
C GLN A 149 9.28 13.92 14.72
N ILE A 150 10.00 14.79 15.45
CA ILE A 150 10.32 14.58 16.86
C ILE A 150 9.05 14.79 17.70
N LEU A 151 8.29 15.85 17.39
CA LEU A 151 7.02 16.14 18.06
C LEU A 151 6.00 15.02 17.84
N GLU A 152 5.90 14.48 16.62
CA GLU A 152 5.09 13.29 16.32
C GLU A 152 5.54 12.09 17.16
N THR A 153 6.86 11.86 17.25
CA THR A 153 7.43 10.74 18.01
C THR A 153 7.10 10.84 19.51
N HIS A 154 7.23 12.03 20.10
CA HIS A 154 6.90 12.29 21.51
C HIS A 154 5.42 12.08 21.78
N LEU A 155 4.55 12.70 20.98
CA LEU A 155 3.10 12.57 21.13
C LEU A 155 2.63 11.13 20.92
N GLY A 156 3.19 10.45 19.91
CA GLY A 156 2.92 9.05 19.64
C GLY A 156 3.31 8.13 20.80
N TRP A 157 4.38 8.45 21.54
CA TRP A 157 4.73 7.71 22.75
C TRP A 157 3.67 7.88 23.84
N ALA A 158 3.31 9.12 24.17
CA ALA A 158 2.27 9.40 25.16
C ALA A 158 0.96 8.66 24.82
N CYS A 159 0.52 8.75 23.56
CA CYS A 159 -0.65 8.04 23.05
C CYS A 159 -0.59 6.52 23.25
N HIS A 160 0.55 5.91 22.94
CA HIS A 160 0.72 4.46 23.05
C HIS A 160 0.70 4.01 24.51
N THR A 161 1.45 4.68 25.38
CA THR A 161 1.52 4.35 26.81
C THR A 161 0.16 4.54 27.49
N LEU A 162 -0.57 5.62 27.19
CA LEU A 162 -1.93 5.81 27.68
C LEU A 162 -2.88 4.70 27.20
N GLY A 163 -2.77 4.31 25.93
CA GLY A 163 -3.55 3.21 25.36
C GLY A 163 -3.29 1.87 26.04
N GLN A 164 -2.02 1.54 26.32
CA GLN A 164 -1.66 0.33 27.07
C GLN A 164 -2.23 0.34 28.49
N GLN A 165 -2.16 1.46 29.20
CA GLN A 165 -2.71 1.59 30.55
C GLN A 165 -4.23 1.42 30.57
N ILE A 166 -4.95 2.02 29.62
CA ILE A 166 -6.40 1.80 29.44
C ILE A 166 -6.68 0.32 29.14
N GLY A 167 -5.87 -0.29 28.27
CA GLY A 167 -6.02 -1.70 27.92
C GLY A 167 -5.91 -2.64 29.12
N ASN A 168 -4.92 -2.43 29.97
CA ASN A 168 -4.74 -3.20 31.21
C ASN A 168 -5.95 -3.03 32.15
N LEU A 169 -6.45 -1.80 32.32
CA LEU A 169 -7.62 -1.52 33.16
C LEU A 169 -8.89 -2.19 32.64
N VAL A 170 -9.08 -2.27 31.32
CA VAL A 170 -10.26 -2.90 30.72
C VAL A 170 -10.23 -4.42 30.82
N GLU A 171 -9.05 -5.02 30.76
CA GLU A 171 -8.89 -6.45 31.02
C GLU A 171 -9.18 -6.80 32.48
N GLU A 172 -8.73 -5.97 33.42
CA GLU A 172 -9.08 -6.11 34.83
C GLU A 172 -10.59 -5.93 35.09
N TYR A 173 -11.19 -4.93 34.46
CA TYR A 173 -12.64 -4.67 34.53
C TYR A 173 -13.44 -5.87 34.00
N ARG A 174 -13.03 -6.47 32.87
CA ARG A 174 -13.65 -7.69 32.32
C ARG A 174 -13.55 -8.88 33.27
N ARG A 175 -12.42 -9.03 33.97
CA ARG A 175 -12.18 -10.19 34.86
C ARG A 175 -12.88 -10.10 36.20
N THR A 176 -12.93 -8.90 36.78
CA THR A 176 -13.36 -8.71 38.18
C THR A 176 -14.64 -7.90 38.33
N GLY A 177 -15.08 -7.20 37.28
CA GLY A 177 -16.19 -6.23 37.33
C GLY A 177 -15.89 -4.98 38.18
N ALA A 178 -14.73 -4.92 38.84
CA ALA A 178 -14.27 -3.81 39.65
C ALA A 178 -13.44 -2.82 38.81
N ARG A 179 -13.28 -1.57 39.28
CA ARG A 179 -12.47 -0.49 38.66
C ARG A 179 -13.09 0.24 37.46
N ARG A 180 -14.43 0.22 37.29
CA ARG A 180 -15.10 1.09 36.31
C ARG A 180 -14.76 2.57 36.53
N ASP A 181 -14.74 3.02 37.78
CA ASP A 181 -14.50 4.43 38.12
C ASP A 181 -13.07 4.86 37.81
N GLU A 182 -12.08 3.98 38.05
CA GLU A 182 -10.68 4.21 37.67
C GLU A 182 -10.53 4.29 36.15
N LEU A 183 -11.21 3.41 35.40
CA LEU A 183 -11.22 3.44 33.94
C LEU A 183 -11.83 4.74 33.41
N LEU A 184 -12.97 5.17 33.95
CA LEU A 184 -13.63 6.43 33.56
C LEU A 184 -12.77 7.64 33.90
N THR A 185 -12.09 7.63 35.06
CA THR A 185 -11.15 8.68 35.44
C THR A 185 -9.98 8.73 34.46
N ARG A 186 -9.42 7.57 34.09
CA ARG A 186 -8.31 7.50 33.15
C ARG A 186 -8.68 7.97 31.74
N LEU A 187 -9.88 7.60 31.28
CA LEU A 187 -10.42 8.08 30.01
C LEU A 187 -10.64 9.60 30.04
N ARG A 188 -11.12 10.14 31.17
CA ARG A 188 -11.28 11.59 31.35
C ARG A 188 -9.94 12.32 31.31
N ASP A 189 -8.91 11.78 31.95
CA ASP A 189 -7.56 12.35 31.90
C ASP A 189 -6.97 12.33 30.48
N ALA A 190 -7.25 11.27 29.71
CA ALA A 190 -6.72 11.10 28.37
C ALA A 190 -7.41 11.97 27.32
N TYR A 191 -8.75 12.03 27.32
CA TYR A 191 -9.53 12.81 26.36
C TYR A 191 -9.72 14.28 26.76
N GLY A 192 -9.58 14.60 28.05
CA GLY A 192 -9.98 15.89 28.60
C GLY A 192 -11.48 15.94 28.93
N GLU A 193 -11.86 16.97 29.68
CA GLU A 193 -13.20 17.13 30.26
C GLU A 193 -14.31 17.36 29.24
N GLU A 194 -14.02 18.02 28.12
CA GLU A 194 -15.00 18.34 27.08
C GLU A 194 -15.35 17.08 26.27
N GLU A 195 -14.35 16.48 25.63
CA GLU A 195 -14.52 15.27 24.80
C GLU A 195 -15.08 14.08 25.60
N PHE A 196 -14.65 13.91 26.86
CA PHE A 196 -15.18 12.86 27.72
C PHE A 196 -16.68 13.04 27.99
N ARG A 197 -17.14 14.28 28.21
CA ARG A 197 -18.54 14.57 28.53
C ARG A 197 -19.45 14.34 27.32
N ASP A 198 -19.02 14.78 26.16
CA ASP A 198 -19.85 14.77 24.96
C ASP A 198 -19.94 13.36 24.35
N HIS A 199 -18.85 12.58 24.42
CA HIS A 199 -18.75 11.31 23.68
C HIS A 199 -18.58 10.06 24.54
N VAL A 200 -18.08 10.17 25.78
CA VAL A 200 -17.75 8.99 26.60
C VAL A 200 -18.71 8.79 27.79
N ALA A 201 -19.17 9.88 28.41
CA ALA A 201 -19.96 9.83 29.63
C ALA A 201 -21.31 9.08 29.48
N ASN A 202 -21.90 9.12 28.29
CA ASN A 202 -23.21 8.53 28.00
C ASN A 202 -23.13 7.12 27.38
N LEU A 203 -21.94 6.54 27.25
CA LEU A 203 -21.78 5.21 26.67
C LEU A 203 -22.30 4.12 27.60
N ASP A 204 -22.96 3.13 27.02
CA ASP A 204 -23.32 1.92 27.75
C ASP A 204 -22.06 1.09 28.08
N THR A 205 -22.23 0.04 28.89
CA THR A 205 -21.12 -0.80 29.32
C THR A 205 -20.47 -1.57 28.17
N GLU A 206 -21.24 -2.01 27.17
CA GLU A 206 -20.71 -2.77 26.03
C GLU A 206 -19.91 -1.84 25.11
N GLN A 207 -20.44 -0.67 24.81
CA GLN A 207 -19.81 0.39 24.03
C GLN A 207 -18.55 0.92 24.70
N LEU A 208 -18.55 1.09 26.03
CA LEU A 208 -17.36 1.52 26.76
C LEU A 208 -16.22 0.49 26.64
N VAL A 209 -16.57 -0.78 26.77
CA VAL A 209 -15.61 -1.89 26.64
C VAL A 209 -15.09 -2.00 25.21
N GLU A 210 -15.96 -1.85 24.20
CA GLU A 210 -15.57 -1.82 22.79
C GLU A 210 -14.63 -0.65 22.46
N LEU A 211 -14.97 0.55 22.94
CA LEU A 211 -14.13 1.75 22.79
C LEU A 211 -12.74 1.48 23.36
N CYS A 212 -12.65 0.98 24.59
CA CYS A 212 -11.37 0.75 25.22
C CYS A 212 -10.55 -0.35 24.54
N ASP A 213 -11.19 -1.40 24.02
CA ASP A 213 -10.53 -2.43 23.22
C ASP A 213 -9.89 -1.86 21.96
N ASN A 214 -10.55 -0.90 21.32
CA ASN A 214 -10.00 -0.19 20.17
C ASN A 214 -8.80 0.71 20.56
N LEU A 215 -8.80 1.26 21.78
CA LEU A 215 -7.75 2.15 22.28
C LEU A 215 -6.51 1.44 22.83
N LYS A 216 -6.54 0.11 23.02
CA LYS A 216 -5.41 -0.67 23.56
C LYS A 216 -4.08 -0.45 22.85
N LYS A 217 -4.11 -0.22 21.54
CA LYS A 217 -2.91 -0.03 20.71
C LYS A 217 -2.34 1.39 20.80
N GLY A 218 -3.09 2.32 21.36
CA GLY A 218 -2.75 3.73 21.45
C GLY A 218 -3.97 4.61 21.18
N ILE A 219 -4.01 5.75 21.85
CA ILE A 219 -5.09 6.72 21.68
C ILE A 219 -4.86 7.52 20.39
N PRO A 220 -5.79 7.51 19.42
CA PRO A 220 -5.67 8.32 18.22
C PRO A 220 -5.84 9.80 18.59
N ILE A 221 -4.92 10.64 18.13
CA ILE A 221 -5.00 12.09 18.28
C ILE A 221 -5.15 12.74 16.91
N ALA A 222 -6.01 13.76 16.86
CA ALA A 222 -6.13 14.66 15.72
C ALA A 222 -5.38 15.96 16.02
N THR A 223 -4.50 16.36 15.11
CA THR A 223 -3.80 17.63 15.18
C THR A 223 -4.02 18.38 13.87
N PRO A 224 -4.76 19.50 13.87
CA PRO A 224 -4.95 20.32 12.67
C PRO A 224 -3.62 20.83 12.11
N VAL A 225 -3.59 21.12 10.81
CA VAL A 225 -2.36 21.47 10.09
C VAL A 225 -1.77 22.81 10.56
N PHE A 226 -2.60 23.80 10.88
CA PHE A 226 -2.18 25.16 11.23
C PHE A 226 -2.48 25.57 12.69
N ASP A 227 -3.42 24.89 13.34
CA ASP A 227 -3.78 25.13 14.76
C ASP A 227 -3.67 23.82 15.53
N GLY A 228 -2.43 23.32 15.59
CA GLY A 228 -2.09 22.02 16.15
C GLY A 228 -1.73 22.06 17.64
N ALA A 229 -1.43 20.89 18.19
CA ALA A 229 -0.95 20.72 19.55
C ALA A 229 0.34 21.53 19.77
N ARG A 230 0.38 22.27 20.88
CA ARG A 230 1.56 23.03 21.31
C ARG A 230 2.49 22.11 22.09
N MET A 231 3.73 22.56 22.28
CA MET A 231 4.73 21.80 23.06
C MET A 231 4.25 21.52 24.49
N SER A 232 3.59 22.48 25.14
CA SER A 232 2.98 22.32 26.47
C SER A 232 1.93 21.21 26.51
N ASP A 233 1.18 21.01 25.43
CA ASP A 233 0.14 19.99 25.36
C ASP A 233 0.77 18.59 25.24
N ILE A 234 1.86 18.48 24.48
CA ILE A 234 2.65 17.25 24.33
C ILE A 234 3.33 16.89 25.65
N GLU A 235 3.96 17.85 26.31
CA GLU A 235 4.57 17.68 27.64
C GLU A 235 3.53 17.23 28.66
N GLY A 236 2.36 17.88 28.70
CA GLY A 236 1.26 17.49 29.58
C GLY A 236 0.73 16.08 29.28
N MET A 237 0.73 15.63 28.03
CA MET A 237 0.37 14.26 27.66
C MET A 237 1.42 13.24 28.10
N LEU A 238 2.71 13.57 27.99
CA LEU A 238 3.80 12.72 28.50
C LEU A 238 3.72 12.57 30.02
N GLU A 239 3.49 13.67 30.76
CA GLU A 239 3.30 13.61 32.22
C GLU A 239 2.09 12.76 32.59
N ARG A 240 0.96 12.95 31.90
CA ARG A 240 -0.24 12.12 32.12
C ARG A 240 0.07 10.65 31.88
N ALA A 241 0.88 10.31 30.89
CA ALA A 241 1.29 8.94 30.60
C ALA A 241 2.28 8.36 31.63
N GLY A 242 2.86 9.19 32.50
CA GLY A 242 3.92 8.81 33.45
C GLY A 242 5.31 8.77 32.83
N LEU A 243 5.52 9.50 31.74
CA LEU A 243 6.80 9.57 31.01
C LEU A 243 7.53 10.90 31.32
N ASP A 244 8.84 10.91 31.09
CA ASP A 244 9.66 12.12 31.19
C ASP A 244 9.25 13.15 30.12
N THR A 245 9.08 14.41 30.51
CA THR A 245 8.63 15.49 29.61
C THR A 245 9.60 15.75 28.45
N SER A 246 10.88 15.38 28.60
CA SER A 246 11.86 15.46 27.50
C SER A 246 11.59 14.47 26.37
N GLY A 247 10.78 13.41 26.61
CA GLY A 247 10.57 12.32 25.66
C GLY A 247 11.81 11.44 25.43
N GLN A 248 12.82 11.55 26.30
CA GLN A 248 14.08 10.82 26.20
C GLN A 248 14.24 9.82 27.35
N VAL A 249 14.74 8.63 27.02
CA VAL A 249 14.97 7.55 27.99
C VAL A 249 16.36 6.95 27.82
N THR A 250 16.84 6.26 28.84
CA THR A 250 18.02 5.41 28.73
C THR A 250 17.65 4.12 28.02
N LEU A 251 18.31 3.84 26.91
CA LEU A 251 18.20 2.55 26.22
C LEU A 251 19.35 1.64 26.66
N VAL A 252 19.18 0.33 26.49
CA VAL A 252 20.22 -0.68 26.66
C VAL A 252 20.55 -1.28 25.30
N ASP A 253 21.84 -1.49 25.01
CA ASP A 253 22.27 -2.15 23.79
C ASP A 253 21.98 -3.66 23.86
N GLY A 254 21.18 -4.18 22.92
CA GLY A 254 20.82 -5.59 22.84
C GLY A 254 22.01 -6.55 22.68
N ARG A 255 23.12 -6.07 22.13
CA ARG A 255 24.29 -6.92 21.83
C ARG A 255 25.24 -7.08 23.01
N THR A 256 25.42 -6.00 23.77
CA THR A 256 26.39 -5.94 24.88
C THR A 256 25.69 -6.01 26.24
N GLY A 257 24.44 -5.58 26.32
CA GLY A 257 23.70 -5.40 27.57
C GLY A 257 24.07 -4.13 28.33
N GLU A 258 24.91 -3.26 27.76
CA GLU A 258 25.33 -2.02 28.41
C GLU A 258 24.35 -0.87 28.10
N PRO A 259 24.05 0.00 29.08
CA PRO A 259 23.22 1.18 28.84
C PRO A 259 23.96 2.22 27.99
N PHE A 260 23.24 2.93 27.12
CA PHE A 260 23.82 4.04 26.37
C PHE A 260 24.23 5.19 27.29
N GLU A 261 25.33 5.88 26.95
CA GLU A 261 25.86 7.01 27.73
C GLU A 261 24.90 8.20 27.83
N ARG A 262 24.04 8.40 26.82
CA ARG A 262 23.10 9.51 26.75
C ARG A 262 21.69 8.98 26.52
N LYS A 263 20.71 9.66 27.12
CA LYS A 263 19.30 9.40 26.85
C LYS A 263 18.99 9.61 25.36
N VAL A 264 18.13 8.76 24.83
CA VAL A 264 17.73 8.74 23.41
C VAL A 264 16.24 9.04 23.32
N THR A 265 15.85 9.82 22.33
CA THR A 265 14.43 10.01 21.99
C THR A 265 13.89 8.72 21.39
N VAL A 266 12.89 8.14 22.06
CA VAL A 266 12.15 6.98 21.60
C VAL A 266 10.68 7.41 21.44
N GLY A 267 9.85 6.61 20.79
CA GLY A 267 8.44 6.88 20.63
C GLY A 267 7.88 6.31 19.32
N TYR A 268 6.66 6.70 18.98
CA TYR A 268 5.95 6.16 17.83
C TYR A 268 5.87 7.19 16.71
N ILE A 269 6.48 6.88 15.58
CA ILE A 269 6.40 7.66 14.35
C ILE A 269 5.69 6.85 13.26
N TYR A 270 4.83 7.49 12.47
CA TYR A 270 4.12 6.81 11.41
C TYR A 270 4.99 6.66 10.15
N MET A 271 5.34 5.41 9.83
CA MET A 271 6.19 5.06 8.69
C MET A 271 5.38 4.44 7.54
N LEU A 272 5.70 4.86 6.32
CA LEU A 272 5.08 4.44 5.06
C LEU A 272 6.08 3.64 4.22
N LYS A 273 5.60 2.54 3.63
CA LYS A 273 6.33 1.82 2.57
C LYS A 273 6.04 2.46 1.22
N LEU A 274 7.08 2.92 0.52
CA LEU A 274 6.92 3.48 -0.82
C LEU A 274 6.87 2.37 -1.86
N HIS A 275 6.22 2.65 -2.99
CA HIS A 275 6.19 1.75 -4.16
C HIS A 275 7.58 1.56 -4.83
N HIS A 276 8.64 2.22 -4.32
CA HIS A 276 10.00 2.06 -4.83
C HIS A 276 10.63 0.81 -4.22
N LEU A 277 10.28 -0.34 -4.77
CA LEU A 277 10.76 -1.65 -4.34
C LEU A 277 12.11 -1.98 -4.99
N VAL A 278 12.97 -2.68 -4.26
CA VAL A 278 14.29 -3.05 -4.76
C VAL A 278 14.22 -4.06 -5.91
N ASP A 279 13.30 -5.02 -5.84
CA ASP A 279 13.11 -6.06 -6.87
C ASP A 279 12.78 -5.46 -8.24
N ASP A 280 12.06 -4.34 -8.25
CA ASP A 280 11.71 -3.66 -9.50
C ASP A 280 12.91 -2.94 -10.11
N LYS A 281 13.92 -2.59 -9.30
CA LYS A 281 15.11 -1.83 -9.70
C LYS A 281 16.31 -2.70 -10.04
N ILE A 282 16.52 -3.81 -9.34
CA ILE A 282 17.63 -4.72 -9.64
C ILE A 282 17.44 -5.28 -11.05
N HIS A 283 18.46 -5.10 -11.88
CA HIS A 283 18.54 -5.60 -13.23
C HIS A 283 20.00 -5.80 -13.59
N ALA A 284 20.32 -6.95 -14.16
CA ALA A 284 21.64 -7.28 -14.65
C ALA A 284 21.50 -8.06 -15.96
N ARG A 285 22.50 -7.93 -16.83
CA ARG A 285 22.60 -8.72 -18.06
C ARG A 285 24.04 -9.06 -18.35
N SER A 286 24.24 -10.21 -18.99
CA SER A 286 25.48 -10.54 -19.70
C SER A 286 25.27 -10.31 -21.20
N ILE A 287 24.41 -11.11 -21.83
CA ILE A 287 24.04 -11.03 -23.24
C ILE A 287 22.51 -10.85 -23.34
N GLY A 288 22.04 -10.20 -24.40
CA GLY A 288 20.63 -9.97 -24.61
C GLY A 288 20.34 -9.52 -26.04
N PRO A 289 19.12 -9.05 -26.32
CA PRO A 289 18.75 -8.56 -27.64
C PRO A 289 19.50 -7.27 -28.00
N TYR A 290 19.64 -7.07 -29.31
CA TYR A 290 20.31 -5.92 -29.93
C TYR A 290 19.36 -5.21 -30.90
N SER A 291 19.61 -3.92 -31.10
CA SER A 291 18.92 -3.11 -32.10
C SER A 291 19.24 -3.59 -33.51
N LEU A 292 18.23 -3.64 -34.38
CA LEU A 292 18.42 -4.02 -35.78
C LEU A 292 19.24 -3.00 -36.57
N VAL A 293 19.18 -1.72 -36.18
CA VAL A 293 19.82 -0.63 -36.91
C VAL A 293 21.27 -0.45 -36.46
N THR A 294 21.48 -0.16 -35.18
CA THR A 294 22.80 0.21 -34.64
C THR A 294 23.57 -0.97 -34.06
N GLN A 295 22.97 -2.16 -33.99
CA GLN A 295 23.55 -3.36 -33.36
C GLN A 295 23.92 -3.19 -31.87
N GLN A 296 23.49 -2.11 -31.23
CA GLN A 296 23.69 -1.86 -29.80
C GLN A 296 22.71 -2.66 -28.93
N PRO A 297 23.07 -3.00 -27.68
CA PRO A 297 22.15 -3.57 -26.70
C PRO A 297 20.87 -2.75 -26.56
N LEU A 298 19.70 -3.40 -26.51
CA LEU A 298 18.43 -2.70 -26.23
C LEU A 298 18.46 -2.02 -24.85
N GLY A 299 17.59 -1.03 -24.63
CA GLY A 299 17.49 -0.30 -23.36
C GLY A 299 16.36 -0.79 -22.46
N GLY A 300 16.56 -0.70 -21.13
CA GLY A 300 15.52 -0.92 -20.14
C GLY A 300 15.28 -2.38 -19.72
N LYS A 301 14.87 -2.57 -18.47
CA LYS A 301 14.70 -3.88 -17.82
C LYS A 301 13.77 -4.83 -18.58
N ALA A 302 12.66 -4.32 -19.12
CA ALA A 302 11.64 -5.13 -19.80
C ALA A 302 12.17 -5.85 -21.05
N GLN A 303 13.20 -5.29 -21.70
CA GLN A 303 13.83 -5.86 -22.90
C GLN A 303 15.15 -6.57 -22.57
N PHE A 304 15.40 -6.90 -21.29
CA PHE A 304 16.72 -7.31 -20.81
C PHE A 304 17.82 -6.33 -21.25
N GLY A 305 17.52 -5.03 -21.21
CA GLY A 305 18.34 -3.97 -21.77
C GLY A 305 19.64 -3.68 -21.04
N GLY A 306 20.62 -3.10 -21.71
CA GLY A 306 21.91 -2.70 -21.15
C GLY A 306 21.83 -1.36 -20.44
N GLN A 307 22.83 -1.14 -19.58
CA GLN A 307 23.02 0.16 -18.98
C GLN A 307 23.67 1.09 -20.00
N ARG A 308 23.15 2.31 -20.10
CA ARG A 308 23.76 3.33 -20.94
C ARG A 308 25.11 3.73 -20.32
N PHE A 309 26.18 3.50 -21.06
CA PHE A 309 27.48 4.10 -20.82
C PHE A 309 27.51 5.43 -21.57
N GLY A 310 27.46 6.54 -20.82
CA GLY A 310 27.31 7.88 -21.39
C GLY A 310 28.65 8.57 -21.65
N GLU A 311 28.53 9.78 -22.18
CA GLU A 311 29.67 10.63 -22.53
C GLU A 311 30.52 11.02 -21.30
N MET A 312 29.87 11.33 -20.17
CA MET A 312 30.59 11.68 -18.94
C MET A 312 31.35 10.48 -18.36
N GLU A 313 30.84 9.26 -18.52
CA GLU A 313 31.57 8.05 -18.13
C GLU A 313 32.76 7.77 -19.05
N VAL A 314 32.65 8.09 -20.35
CA VAL A 314 33.79 8.04 -21.30
C VAL A 314 34.89 9.00 -20.85
N TRP A 315 34.57 10.28 -20.60
CA TRP A 315 35.55 11.27 -20.13
C TRP A 315 36.24 10.84 -18.84
N ALA A 316 35.51 10.20 -17.93
CA ALA A 316 36.11 9.66 -16.71
C ALA A 316 37.18 8.61 -17.03
N LEU A 317 36.91 7.66 -17.94
CA LEU A 317 37.92 6.66 -18.35
C LEU A 317 39.10 7.26 -19.10
N GLU A 318 38.85 8.26 -19.96
CA GLU A 318 39.91 9.00 -20.65
C GLU A 318 40.83 9.72 -19.67
N ALA A 319 40.28 10.36 -18.63
CA ALA A 319 41.06 11.04 -17.59
C ALA A 319 41.95 10.07 -16.79
N TYR A 320 41.52 8.81 -16.62
CA TYR A 320 42.35 7.75 -16.03
C TYR A 320 43.38 7.16 -17.01
N GLY A 321 43.30 7.47 -18.30
CA GLY A 321 44.14 6.84 -19.34
C GLY A 321 43.80 5.37 -19.58
N ALA A 322 42.57 4.93 -19.25
CA ALA A 322 42.14 3.54 -19.35
C ALA A 322 41.76 3.15 -20.79
N ALA A 323 42.71 3.27 -21.73
CA ALA A 323 42.48 3.10 -23.16
C ALA A 323 41.89 1.73 -23.54
N TYR A 324 42.42 0.64 -22.99
CA TYR A 324 41.92 -0.71 -23.26
C TYR A 324 40.50 -0.94 -22.74
N THR A 325 40.19 -0.46 -21.53
CA THR A 325 38.85 -0.56 -20.95
C THR A 325 37.84 0.24 -21.77
N LEU A 326 38.23 1.45 -22.21
CA LEU A 326 37.37 2.29 -23.03
C LEU A 326 37.13 1.66 -24.41
N GLN A 327 38.18 1.15 -25.05
CA GLN A 327 38.06 0.44 -26.34
C GLN A 327 37.13 -0.76 -26.22
N GLU A 328 37.27 -1.57 -25.16
CA GLU A 328 36.41 -2.73 -24.92
C GLU A 328 34.93 -2.34 -24.73
N MET A 329 34.66 -1.30 -23.91
CA MET A 329 33.31 -0.81 -23.63
C MET A 329 32.61 -0.26 -24.87
N LEU A 330 33.34 0.44 -25.74
CA LEU A 330 32.78 1.09 -26.92
C LEU A 330 32.66 0.16 -28.14
N THR A 331 33.41 -0.94 -28.19
CA THR A 331 33.43 -1.86 -29.35
C THR A 331 32.78 -3.21 -29.03
N VAL A 332 33.56 -4.17 -28.53
CA VAL A 332 33.18 -5.57 -28.33
C VAL A 332 32.05 -5.77 -27.32
N LYS A 333 31.86 -4.85 -26.35
CA LYS A 333 30.73 -4.89 -25.41
C LYS A 333 29.48 -4.15 -25.91
N SER A 334 29.58 -3.45 -27.04
CA SER A 334 28.53 -2.61 -27.59
C SER A 334 28.07 -3.14 -28.96
N ASP A 335 28.64 -2.64 -30.05
CA ASP A 335 28.10 -2.75 -31.41
C ASP A 335 29.06 -3.39 -32.43
N ASP A 336 30.24 -3.88 -32.01
CA ASP A 336 31.04 -4.76 -32.86
C ASP A 336 30.44 -6.18 -32.87
N VAL A 337 29.68 -6.47 -33.93
CA VAL A 337 28.98 -7.75 -34.13
C VAL A 337 29.93 -8.94 -34.17
N SER A 338 31.10 -8.76 -34.79
CA SER A 338 32.10 -9.81 -34.96
C SER A 338 32.93 -10.00 -33.69
N GLY A 339 33.38 -8.89 -33.12
CA GLY A 339 34.20 -8.86 -31.91
C GLY A 339 33.47 -9.40 -30.68
N ARG A 340 32.19 -9.06 -30.48
CA ARG A 340 31.43 -9.57 -29.32
C ARG A 340 31.30 -11.09 -29.30
N THR A 341 31.17 -11.72 -30.47
CA THR A 341 31.06 -13.19 -30.60
C THR A 341 32.40 -13.84 -30.31
N LYS A 342 33.49 -13.31 -30.90
CA LYS A 342 34.86 -13.78 -30.66
C LYS A 342 35.26 -13.66 -29.18
N VAL A 343 34.98 -12.51 -28.55
CA VAL A 343 35.30 -12.27 -27.13
C VAL A 343 34.54 -13.25 -26.24
N TYR A 344 33.25 -13.51 -26.52
CA TYR A 344 32.50 -14.51 -25.78
C TYR A 344 33.09 -15.92 -25.93
N GLU A 345 33.44 -16.33 -27.15
CA GLU A 345 34.11 -17.62 -27.39
C GLU A 345 35.47 -17.72 -26.69
N ALA A 346 36.25 -16.63 -26.71
CA ALA A 346 37.55 -16.56 -26.05
C ALA A 346 37.43 -16.71 -24.53
N ILE A 347 36.47 -16.02 -23.90
CA ILE A 347 36.17 -16.16 -22.46
C ILE A 347 35.78 -17.60 -22.13
N VAL A 348 34.92 -18.24 -22.93
CA VAL A 348 34.49 -19.63 -22.71
C VAL A 348 35.65 -20.62 -22.88
N ARG A 349 36.63 -20.30 -23.75
CA ARG A 349 37.82 -21.12 -24.00
C ARG A 349 39.02 -20.76 -23.11
N GLU A 350 38.86 -19.84 -22.16
CA GLU A 350 39.94 -19.32 -21.31
C GLU A 350 41.13 -18.80 -22.15
N GLN A 351 40.84 -18.11 -23.24
CA GLN A 351 41.82 -17.45 -24.11
C GLN A 351 41.69 -15.93 -23.96
N ASP A 352 42.83 -15.24 -23.86
CA ASP A 352 42.88 -13.78 -23.67
C ASP A 352 43.01 -12.99 -24.99
N ASN A 353 42.78 -13.65 -26.13
CA ASN A 353 42.93 -12.98 -27.42
C ASN A 353 41.69 -12.13 -27.73
N PHE A 354 41.88 -10.80 -27.84
CA PHE A 354 40.82 -9.86 -28.21
C PHE A 354 41.22 -9.08 -29.48
N GLU A 355 40.27 -8.97 -30.40
CA GLU A 355 40.40 -8.13 -31.59
C GLU A 355 39.19 -7.19 -31.60
N ALA A 356 39.44 -5.88 -31.54
CA ALA A 356 38.41 -4.86 -31.67
C ALA A 356 38.29 -4.42 -33.13
N GLY A 357 37.09 -4.55 -33.69
CA GLY A 357 36.75 -4.06 -35.01
C GLY A 357 36.22 -2.63 -35.02
N VAL A 358 35.73 -2.20 -36.17
CA VAL A 358 35.03 -0.91 -36.33
C VAL A 358 33.59 -1.04 -35.81
N PRO A 359 33.12 -0.13 -34.94
CA PRO A 359 31.74 -0.06 -34.49
C PRO A 359 30.72 -0.02 -35.63
N GLU A 360 29.61 -0.74 -35.50
CA GLU A 360 28.55 -0.70 -36.53
C GLU A 360 27.86 0.67 -36.58
N SER A 361 27.76 1.38 -35.45
CA SER A 361 27.24 2.75 -35.44
C SER A 361 28.04 3.71 -36.33
N PHE A 362 29.35 3.52 -36.44
CA PHE A 362 30.19 4.29 -37.35
C PHE A 362 29.91 3.95 -38.82
N ASN A 363 29.70 2.67 -39.13
CA ASN A 363 29.30 2.24 -40.48
C ASN A 363 27.95 2.86 -40.88
N VAL A 364 26.97 2.86 -39.97
CA VAL A 364 25.67 3.50 -40.17
C VAL A 364 25.83 5.00 -40.46
N LEU A 365 26.64 5.71 -39.66
CA LEU A 365 26.93 7.13 -39.86
C LEU A 365 27.51 7.40 -41.26
N VAL A 366 28.50 6.60 -41.70
CA VAL A 366 29.10 6.75 -43.03
C VAL A 366 28.06 6.56 -44.14
N LYS A 367 27.16 5.57 -43.99
CA LYS A 367 26.08 5.34 -44.95
C LYS A 367 25.06 6.49 -44.97
N GLU A 368 24.73 7.06 -43.82
CA GLU A 368 23.85 8.23 -43.72
C GLU A 368 24.47 9.45 -44.42
N LEU A 369 25.76 9.73 -44.20
CA LEU A 369 26.46 10.81 -44.89
C LEU A 369 26.49 10.61 -46.42
N LYS A 370 26.73 9.37 -46.88
CA LYS A 370 26.67 9.02 -48.32
C LYS A 370 25.29 9.24 -48.92
N SER A 371 24.22 8.99 -48.17
CA SER A 371 22.84 9.21 -48.63
C SER A 371 22.52 10.68 -48.89
N LEU A 372 23.27 11.61 -48.28
CA LEU A 372 23.17 13.05 -48.51
C LEU A 372 23.95 13.52 -49.75
N GLY A 373 24.62 12.60 -50.47
CA GLY A 373 25.47 12.93 -51.62
C GLY A 373 26.90 13.35 -51.24
N LEU A 374 27.32 13.15 -49.99
CA LEU A 374 28.70 13.37 -49.55
C LEU A 374 29.55 12.12 -49.83
N ASN A 375 30.73 12.30 -50.46
CA ASN A 375 31.66 11.19 -50.63
C ASN A 375 32.55 11.04 -49.39
N VAL A 376 32.36 9.96 -48.63
CA VAL A 376 33.11 9.66 -47.40
C VAL A 376 33.67 8.24 -47.48
N ASP A 377 34.97 8.08 -47.59
CA ASP A 377 35.62 6.77 -47.60
C ASP A 377 36.72 6.69 -46.53
N LEU A 378 36.95 5.48 -46.02
CA LEU A 378 38.07 5.20 -45.12
C LEU A 378 39.33 5.01 -45.96
N ASP A 379 40.22 5.98 -45.92
CA ASP A 379 41.48 5.92 -46.66
C ASP A 379 42.44 4.94 -45.95
N SER A 380 43.08 4.06 -46.71
CA SER A 380 43.97 3.01 -46.17
C SER A 380 45.40 3.49 -45.93
N LYS A 381 45.66 4.80 -46.08
CA LYS A 381 46.96 5.39 -45.81
C LYS A 381 47.17 5.57 -44.31
N ALA A 382 47.89 4.62 -43.72
CA ALA A 382 48.71 4.90 -42.56
C ALA A 382 49.65 6.06 -42.92
N ALA A 383 49.46 7.21 -42.27
CA ALA A 383 50.42 8.32 -42.26
C ALA A 383 51.48 8.07 -41.20
#